data_AF-D4F587-F1
#
_entry.id   AF-D4F587-F1
#
_cell.length_a   1.000
_cell.length_b   1.000
_cell.length_c   1.000
_cell.angle_alpha   90.00
_cell.angle_beta   90.00
_cell.angle_gamma   90.00
#
_symmetry.space_group_name_H-M   'P 1'
#
loop_
_entity.id
_entity.type
_entity.pdbx_description
1 polymer ?
#
loop_
_entity_poly.entity_id
_entity_poly.type
_entity_poly.pdbx_seq_one_letter_code
_entity_poly.pdbx_strand_id
1 'polypeptide(L)' 'MHTLEIIINTLNRILWDYLLIVLLCGIGIYYTVRLRFIQVVRFRAGLTMLLRGATLSGERAGKEGMSSFQAVATAI' A
#
# COMPACT_ATOMS: atom_id res chain seq x y z
N MET A 1 18.28 35.84 -8.90
CA MET A 1 18.24 34.84 -7.80
C MET A 1 16.80 34.60 -7.35
N HIS A 2 16.03 35.63 -6.99
CA HIS A 2 14.67 35.48 -6.44
C HIS A 2 13.60 34.88 -7.39
N THR A 3 13.64 35.22 -8.69
CA THR A 3 12.65 34.71 -9.67
C THR A 3 12.74 33.20 -9.87
N LEU A 4 13.96 32.63 -9.79
CA LEU A 4 14.17 31.18 -9.96
C LEU A 4 13.63 30.42 -8.75
N GLU A 5 13.83 30.94 -7.54
CA GLU A 5 13.29 30.37 -6.31
C GLU A 5 11.75 30.35 -6.33
N ILE A 6 11.11 31.42 -6.83
CA ILE A 6 9.65 31.48 -6.95
C ILE A 6 9.11 30.42 -7.92
N ILE A 7 9.78 30.24 -9.07
CA ILE A 7 9.40 29.22 -10.06
C ILE A 7 9.57 27.81 -9.48
N ILE A 8 10.72 27.52 -8.86
CA ILE A 8 11.00 26.21 -8.26
C ILE A 8 10.03 25.90 -7.12
N ASN A 9 9.73 26.89 -6.26
CA ASN A 9 8.76 26.71 -5.18
C ASN A 9 7.34 26.46 -5.71
N THR A 10 6.95 27.15 -6.79
CA THR A 10 5.64 26.93 -7.42
C THR A 10 5.54 25.53 -8.02
N LEU A 11 6.59 25.08 -8.73
CA LEU A 11 6.63 23.73 -9.31
C LEU A 11 6.64 22.64 -8.24
N ASN A 12 7.40 22.82 -7.16
CA ASN A 12 7.36 21.89 -6.03
C ASN A 12 5.96 21.80 -5.44
N ARG A 13 5.29 22.94 -5.23
CA ARG A 13 3.92 22.94 -4.71
C ARG A 13 2.96 22.19 -5.62
N ILE A 14 3.04 22.42 -6.93
CA ILE A 14 2.21 21.70 -7.91
C ILE A 14 2.49 20.20 -7.90
N LEU A 15 3.76 19.79 -7.84
CA LEU A 15 4.15 18.40 -7.89
C LEU A 15 3.76 17.65 -6.61
N TRP A 16 4.16 18.17 -5.45
CA TRP A 16 4.00 17.48 -4.16
C TRP A 16 2.59 17.61 -3.59
N ASP A 17 2.02 18.82 -3.59
CA ASP A 17 0.73 19.05 -2.91
C ASP A 17 -0.47 18.70 -3.78
N TYR A 18 -0.32 18.75 -5.11
CA TYR A 18 -1.44 18.53 -6.03
C TYR A 18 -1.26 17.27 -6.86
N LEU A 19 -0.19 17.17 -7.65
CA LEU A 19 -0.05 16.08 -8.62
C LEU A 19 0.08 14.72 -7.94
N LEU A 20 0.96 14.58 -6.96
CA LEU A 20 1.17 13.31 -6.27
C LEU A 20 -0.07 12.87 -5.50
N ILE A 21 -0.76 13.79 -4.82
CA ILE A 21 -1.98 13.45 -4.07
C ILE A 21 -3.08 13.00 -5.04
N VAL A 22 -3.33 13.76 -6.11
CA VAL A 22 -4.35 13.40 -7.11
C VAL A 22 -4.02 12.08 -7.79
N LEU A 23 -2.76 11.84 -8.13
CA LEU A 23 -2.33 10.59 -8.76
C LEU A 23 -2.50 9.42 -7.80
N LEU A 24 -2.04 9.54 -6.55
CA LEU A 24 -2.11 8.46 -5.56
C LEU A 24 -3.57 8.14 -5.21
N CYS A 25 -4.38 9.16 -4.89
CA CYS A 25 -5.80 8.98 -4.61
C CYS A 25 -6.56 8.48 -5.84
N GLY A 26 -6.30 9.05 -7.02
CA GLY A 26 -6.94 8.67 -8.27
C GLY A 26 -6.66 7.22 -8.65
N ILE A 27 -5.40 6.77 -8.55
CA ILE A 27 -5.02 5.37 -8.76
C ILE A 27 -5.69 4.46 -7.72
N GLY A 28 -5.69 4.86 -6.45
CA GLY A 28 -6.36 4.13 -5.38
C GLY A 28 -7.85 3.94 -5.66
N ILE A 29 -8.56 5.01 -6.00
CA ILE A 29 -9.99 4.97 -6.34
C ILE A 29 -10.23 4.13 -7.60
N TYR A 30 -9.41 4.31 -8.66
CA TYR A 30 -9.51 3.56 -9.90
C TYR A 30 -9.42 2.05 -9.64
N TYR A 31 -8.43 1.61 -8.88
CA TYR A 31 -8.30 0.19 -8.54
C TYR A 31 -9.40 -0.29 -7.61
N THR A 32 -9.86 0.51 -6.65
CA THR A 32 -11.00 0.15 -5.79
C THR A 32 -12.27 -0.11 -6.60
N VAL A 33 -12.58 0.75 -7.58
CA VAL A 33 -13.74 0.57 -8.46
C VAL A 33 -13.54 -0.59 -9.42
N ARG A 34 -12.38 -0.67 -10.10
CA ARG A 34 -12.07 -1.73 -11.07
C ARG A 34 -12.06 -3.13 -10.44
N LEU A 35 -11.58 -3.24 -9.20
CA LEU A 35 -11.53 -4.49 -8.45
C LEU A 35 -12.84 -4.76 -7.67
N ARG A 36 -13.91 -3.98 -7.89
CA ARG A 36 -15.23 -4.13 -7.25
C ARG A 36 -15.16 -4.15 -5.72
N PHE A 37 -14.50 -3.15 -5.13
CA PHE A 37 -14.32 -3.02 -3.68
C PHE A 37 -13.66 -4.25 -3.03
N ILE A 38 -12.64 -4.79 -3.69
CA ILE A 38 -11.89 -5.96 -3.20
C ILE A 38 -11.31 -5.75 -1.79
N GLN A 39 -11.04 -4.49 -1.42
CA GLN A 39 -10.61 -4.11 -0.07
C GLN A 39 -11.61 -4.57 0.99
N VAL A 40 -12.91 -4.62 0.72
CA VAL A 40 -13.90 -5.12 1.70
C VAL A 40 -14.07 -6.65 1.56
N VAL A 41 -14.10 -7.15 0.32
CA VAL A 41 -14.35 -8.56 0.02
C VAL A 41 -13.20 -9.46 0.49
N ARG A 42 -11.95 -9.10 0.17
CA ARG A 42 -10.76 -9.90 0.50
C ARG A 42 -10.10 -9.54 1.82
N PHE A 43 -10.44 -8.44 2.47
CA PHE A 43 -9.84 -8.12 3.78
C PHE A 43 -10.17 -9.18 4.84
N ARG A 44 -11.40 -9.70 4.85
CA ARG A 44 -11.78 -10.83 5.73
C ARG A 44 -10.99 -12.10 5.41
N ALA A 45 -10.82 -12.41 4.13
CA ALA A 45 -10.05 -13.58 3.68
C ALA A 45 -8.55 -13.41 4.01
N GLY A 46 -7.99 -12.22 3.81
CA GLY A 46 -6.62 -11.86 4.14
C GLY A 46 -6.36 -11.98 5.64
N LEU A 47 -7.22 -11.41 6.49
CA LEU A 47 -7.09 -11.54 7.95
C LEU A 47 -7.16 -13.00 8.39
N THR A 48 -8.06 -13.79 7.79
CA THR A 48 -8.14 -15.23 8.05
C THR A 48 -6.86 -15.96 7.63
N MET A 49 -6.25 -15.59 6.50
CA MET A 49 -4.97 -16.16 6.05
C MET A 49 -3.79 -15.76 6.95
N LEU A 50 -3.75 -14.50 7.42
CA LEU A 50 -2.74 -14.02 8.36
C LEU A 50 -2.84 -14.76 9.69
N LEU A 51 -4.05 -14.97 10.20
CA LEU A 51 -4.28 -15.69 11.46
C LEU A 51 -4.09 -17.21 11.31
N ARG A 52 -4.42 -17.81 10.16
CA ARG A 52 -4.11 -19.23 9.88
C ARG A 52 -2.60 -19.46 9.71
N GLY A 53 -1.85 -18.48 9.19
CA GLY A 53 -0.39 -18.51 9.17
C GLY A 53 0.26 -18.31 10.55
N ALA A 54 -0.51 -17.89 11.56
CA ALA A 54 -0.08 -17.83 12.96
C ALA A 54 -0.34 -19.15 13.70
N THR A 55 -1.27 -19.99 13.24
CA THR A 55 -1.48 -21.33 13.79
C THR A 55 -0.39 -22.29 13.30
N LEU A 56 0.36 -22.84 14.24
CA LEU A 56 1.48 -23.78 14.10
C LEU A 56 1.12 -25.14 13.45
N SER A 57 0.45 -25.15 12.29
CA SER A 57 0.20 -26.38 11.54
C SER A 57 0.30 -26.14 10.03
N GLY A 58 1.55 -26.20 9.56
CA GLY A 58 1.91 -27.00 8.39
C GLY A 58 1.51 -26.49 7.00
N GLU A 59 2.20 -25.48 6.50
CA GLU A 59 2.77 -25.55 5.14
C GLU A 59 4.14 -24.85 5.17
N ARG A 60 5.17 -25.60 4.80
CA ARG A 60 6.58 -25.25 5.00
C ARG A 60 6.93 -24.07 4.10
N ALA A 61 6.98 -22.86 4.66
CA ALA A 61 7.83 -21.82 4.11
C ALA A 61 9.26 -22.38 4.08
N GLY A 62 9.92 -22.32 2.92
CA GLY A 62 11.30 -22.77 2.74
C GLY A 62 12.25 -22.11 3.73
N LYS A 63 13.47 -22.62 3.84
CA LYS A 63 14.44 -22.37 4.92
C LYS A 63 14.88 -20.91 5.16
N GLU A 64 14.35 -19.95 4.40
CA GLU A 64 14.54 -18.50 4.54
C GLU A 64 13.21 -17.70 4.51
N GLY A 65 12.06 -18.37 4.50
CA GLY A 65 10.74 -17.77 4.29
C GLY A 65 10.07 -17.33 5.59
N MET A 66 9.79 -16.04 5.69
CA MET A 66 9.00 -15.43 6.76
C MET A 66 7.51 -15.84 6.64
N SER A 67 6.85 -16.18 7.75
CA SER A 67 5.41 -16.51 7.73
C SER A 67 4.58 -15.30 7.30
N SER A 68 3.39 -15.51 6.71
CA SER A 68 2.51 -14.41 6.28
C SER A 68 2.20 -13.42 7.41
N PHE A 69 2.14 -13.89 8.66
CA PHE A 69 1.98 -13.04 9.84
C PHE A 69 3.24 -12.23 10.16
N GLN A 70 4.42 -12.85 10.13
CA GLN A 70 5.70 -12.17 10.38
C GLN A 70 5.99 -11.11 9.31
N ALA A 71 5.64 -11.35 8.04
CA ALA A 71 5.79 -10.38 6.96
C ALA A 71 4.97 -9.11 7.23
N VAL A 72 3.75 -9.26 7.73
CA VAL A 72 2.92 -8.12 8.16
C VAL A 72 3.50 -7.44 9.38
N ALA A 73 3.96 -8.19 10.38
CA ALA A 73 4.57 -7.62 11.59
C ALA A 73 5.90 -6.87 11.33
N THR A 74 6.57 -7.14 10.21
CA THR A 74 7.79 -6.42 9.79
C THR A 74 7.45 -5.20 8.92
N ALA A 75 6.33 -5.24 8.19
CA ALA A 75 5.88 -4.14 7.35
C ALA A 75 5.18 -3.01 8.12
N ILE A 76 4.68 -3.31 9.33
CA ILE A 76 4.17 -2.35 10.32
C ILE A 76 5.35 -1.83 11.15
#